data_AF-A0A7W9FJP1-F1
#
_entry.id   AF-A0A7W9FJP1-F1
#
_cell.length_a   1.000
_cell.length_b   1.000
_cell.length_c   1.000
_cell.angle_alpha   90.00
_cell.angle_beta   90.00
_cell.angle_gamma   90.00
#
_symmetry.space_group_name_H-M   'P 1'
#
loop_
_entity.id
_entity.type
_entity.pdbx_description
1 polymer ?
#
loop_
_entity_poly.entity_id
_entity_poly.type
_entity_poly.pdbx_seq_one_letter_code
_entity_poly.pdbx_strand_id
1 'polypeptide(L)' 'MPKNAKLVALRGRLVEAQEKLLMQAADAGALPSDKQLAKIADLEAAIAAVEHMLDDKA' A
#
# COMPACT_ATOMS: atom_id res chain seq x y z
N MET A 1 15.57 3.14 15.71
CA MET A 1 14.71 2.00 15.28
C MET A 1 15.50 1.06 14.38
N PRO A 2 15.41 -0.26 14.60
CA PRO A 2 16.02 -1.25 13.71
C PRO A 2 15.41 -1.19 12.30
N LYS A 3 16.17 -1.58 11.26
CA LYS A 3 15.77 -1.52 9.85
C LYS A 3 14.42 -2.23 9.60
N ASN A 4 14.18 -3.39 10.24
CA ASN A 4 12.91 -4.13 10.10
C ASN A 4 11.72 -3.34 10.65
N ALA A 5 11.87 -2.66 11.80
CA ALA A 5 10.79 -1.82 12.34
C ALA A 5 10.44 -0.65 11.40
N LYS A 6 11.45 -0.10 10.69
CA LYS A 6 11.20 0.93 9.66
C LYS A 6 10.45 0.38 8.45
N LEU A 7 10.76 -0.84 8.01
CA LEU A 7 10.06 -1.52 6.91
C LEU A 7 8.63 -1.88 7.28
N VAL A 8 8.38 -2.40 8.49
CA VAL A 8 7.02 -2.65 9.00
C VAL A 8 6.20 -1.36 9.05
N ALA A 9 6.78 -0.27 9.58
CA ALA A 9 6.10 1.03 9.61
C ALA A 9 5.87 1.63 8.22
N LEU A 10 6.74 1.33 7.24
CA LEU A 10 6.53 1.72 5.85
C LEU A 10 5.39 0.92 5.22
N ARG A 11 5.40 -0.41 5.36
CA ARG A 11 4.33 -1.28 4.88
C ARG A 11 2.96 -0.84 5.40
N GLY A 12 2.85 -0.57 6.70
CA GLY A 12 1.60 -0.08 7.30
C GLY A 12 1.06 1.19 6.64
N ARG A 13 1.93 2.18 6.40
CA ARG A 13 1.55 3.43 5.73
C ARG A 13 1.15 3.24 4.26
N LEU A 14 1.79 2.31 3.56
CA LEU A 14 1.45 1.99 2.17
C LEU A 14 0.08 1.32 2.07
N VAL A 15 -0.21 0.36 2.95
CA VAL A 15 -1.52 -0.31 3.04
C VAL A 15 -2.62 0.69 3.38
N GLU A 16 -2.40 1.55 4.40
CA GLU A 16 -3.37 2.59 4.77
C GLU A 16 -3.68 3.54 3.60
N ALA A 17 -2.66 3.89 2.80
CA ALA A 17 -2.84 4.73 1.62
C ALA A 17 -3.66 4.03 0.52
N GLN A 18 -3.46 2.72 0.31
CA GLN A 18 -4.21 1.92 -0.65
C GLN A 18 -5.67 1.79 -0.22
N GLU A 19 -5.92 1.44 1.05
CA GLU A 19 -7.25 1.34 1.65
C GLU A 19 -8.01 2.66 1.50
N LYS A 20 -7.36 3.79 1.79
CA LYS A 20 -7.98 5.11 1.66
C LYS A 20 -8.47 5.39 0.24
N LEU A 21 -7.71 5.00 -0.80
CA LEU A 21 -8.13 5.21 -2.19
C LEU A 21 -9.34 4.35 -2.56
N LEU A 22 -9.40 3.10 -2.06
CA LEU A 22 -10.54 2.21 -2.25
C LEU A 22 -11.77 2.72 -1.52
N MET A 23 -11.63 3.15 -0.27
CA MET A 23 -12.72 3.70 0.55
C MET A 23 -13.26 4.99 -0.05
N GLN A 24 -12.43 5.87 -0.60
CA GLN A 24 -12.89 7.07 -1.29
C GLN A 24 -13.82 6.77 -2.48
N ALA A 25 -13.53 5.71 -3.24
CA ALA A 25 -14.40 5.29 -4.34
C ALA A 25 -15.71 4.69 -3.80
N ALA A 26 -15.62 3.81 -2.80
CA ALA A 26 -16.77 3.21 -2.15
C ALA A 26 -17.72 4.25 -1.53
N ASP A 27 -17.18 5.24 -0.81
CA ASP A 27 -17.93 6.33 -0.18
C ASP A 27 -18.64 7.21 -1.23
N ALA A 28 -18.05 7.34 -2.42
CA ALA A 28 -18.66 8.03 -3.56
C ALA A 28 -19.70 7.17 -4.31
N GLY A 29 -19.92 5.92 -3.90
CA GLY A 29 -20.81 4.97 -4.58
C GLY A 29 -20.33 4.59 -5.98
N ALA A 30 -19.01 4.66 -6.22
CA ALA A 30 -18.40 4.46 -7.52
C ALA A 30 -17.23 3.48 -7.47
N LEU A 31 -16.81 3.01 -8.65
CA LEU A 31 -15.53 2.34 -8.79
C LEU A 31 -14.39 3.37 -8.79
N PRO A 32 -13.15 2.98 -8.41
CA PRO A 32 -12.00 3.86 -8.56
C PRO A 32 -11.83 4.27 -10.03
N SER A 33 -11.54 5.55 -10.26
CA SER A 33 -11.15 6.04 -11.59
C SER A 33 -9.85 5.38 -12.07
N ASP A 34 -9.58 5.40 -13.37
CA ASP A 34 -8.32 4.87 -13.95
C ASP A 34 -7.08 5.45 -13.26
N LYS A 35 -7.12 6.73 -12.89
CA LYS A 35 -6.04 7.40 -12.15
C LYS A 35 -5.89 6.85 -10.72
N GLN A 36 -6.98 6.50 -10.06
CA GLN A 36 -6.94 5.85 -8.74
C GLN A 36 -6.45 4.41 -8.87
N LEU A 37 -6.88 3.67 -9.89
CA LEU A 37 -6.40 2.32 -10.18
C LEU A 37 -4.90 2.29 -10.44
N ALA A 38 -4.37 3.22 -11.25
CA ALA A 38 -2.93 3.33 -11.49
C ALA A 38 -2.16 3.57 -10.18
N LYS A 39 -2.65 4.45 -9.31
CA LYS A 39 -2.04 4.69 -7.99
C LYS A 39 -2.11 3.48 -7.06
N ILE A 40 -3.21 2.74 -7.09
CA ILE A 40 -3.36 1.50 -6.32
C ILE A 40 -2.33 0.47 -6.80
N ALA A 41 -2.15 0.31 -8.11
CA ALA A 41 -1.14 -0.59 -8.67
C ALA A 41 0.29 -0.18 -8.27
N ASP A 42 0.61 1.12 -8.29
CA ASP A 42 1.91 1.63 -7.81
C ASP A 42 2.13 1.31 -6.32
N LEU A 43 1.10 1.45 -5.49
CA LEU A 43 1.14 1.11 -4.06
C LEU A 43 1.32 -0.39 -3.84
N GLU A 44 0.63 -1.24 -4.60
CA GLU A 44 0.75 -2.69 -4.53
C GLU A 44 2.17 -3.16 -4.88
N ALA A 45 2.78 -2.59 -5.93
CA ALA A 45 4.16 -2.87 -6.28
C ALA A 45 5.13 -2.47 -5.15
N ALA A 46 4.92 -1.32 -4.52
CA ALA A 46 5.73 -0.87 -3.39
C ALA A 46 5.54 -1.76 -2.14
N ILE A 47 4.31 -2.18 -1.84
CA ILE A 47 4.00 -3.09 -0.73
C ILE A 47 4.72 -4.42 -0.94
N ALA A 48 4.58 -5.03 -2.12
CA ALA A 48 5.23 -6.29 -2.46
C ALA A 48 6.75 -6.22 -2.32
N ALA A 49 7.37 -5.11 -2.75
CA ALA A 49 8.81 -4.91 -2.58
C ALA A 49 9.21 -4.83 -1.09
N VAL A 50 8.43 -4.13 -0.25
CA VAL A 50 8.70 -4.03 1.18
C VAL A 50 8.48 -5.37 1.89
N GLU A 51 7.45 -6.13 1.50
CA GLU A 51 7.18 -7.48 2.00
C GLU A 51 8.32 -8.43 1.67
N HIS A 52 8.80 -8.43 0.43
CA HIS A 52 9.96 -9.25 0.04
C HIS A 52 11.21 -8.92 0.87
N MET A 53 11.48 -7.63 1.12
CA MET A 53 12.60 -7.19 1.97
C MET A 53 12.44 -7.60 3.45
N LEU A 54 11.22 -7.84 3.92
CA LEU A 54 10.91 -8.33 5.26
C LEU A 54 11.04 -9.86 5.33
N ASP A 55 10.65 -10.57 4.27
CA ASP A 55 10.71 -12.03 4.18
C ASP A 55 12.15 -12.55 4.03
N ASP A 56 13.02 -11.85 3.29
CA ASP A 56 14.46 -12.14 3.19
C ASP A 56 15.23 -12.07 4.53
N LYS A 57 14.54 -11.73 5.63
CA LYS A 57 15.08 -11.52 6.97
C LYS A 57 14.54 -12.51 8.01
N ALA A 58 13.56 -13.33 7.65
CA ALA A 58 12.94 -14.35 8.51
C ALA A 58 13.74 -15.65 8.48
#